data_AF-A0A1V9GBH8-F1
#
_entry.id   AF-A0A1V9GBH8-F1
#
_cell.length_a   1.000
_cell.length_b   1.000
_cell.length_c   1.000
_cell.angle_alpha   90.00
_cell.angle_beta   90.00
_cell.angle_gamma   90.00
#
_symmetry.space_group_name_H-M   'P 1'
#
loop_
_entity.id
_entity.type
_entity.pdbx_description
1 polymer ?
#
loop_
_entity_poly.entity_id
_entity_poly.type
_entity_poly.pdbx_seq_one_letter_code
_entity_poly.pdbx_strand_id
1 'polypeptide(L)'
;MKKIFTLIAVLFSITTFAAPGPRTSKIAISSNDRAMMQVKINGVMYNLNNTFVLDNIRSGNHSITIYKTESFGFRKKTQVIYNSTMFINAAQLVNIDINRSGKVVVKTTSNYAFDRNSRNNRGNDGRYDNDRNDRNNNGRNNNYGRY
;
A
#
# COMPACT_ATOMS: atom_id res chain seq x y z
N MET A 1 -8.11 -3.38 -63.82
CA MET A 1 -8.44 -2.50 -62.66
C MET A 1 -8.92 -3.25 -61.40
N LYS A 2 -8.71 -4.58 -61.23
CA LYS A 2 -9.23 -5.34 -60.06
C LYS A 2 -8.16 -5.83 -59.05
N LYS A 3 -6.87 -5.58 -59.31
CA LYS A 3 -5.74 -6.13 -58.51
C LYS A 3 -5.26 -5.21 -57.38
N ILE A 4 -5.54 -3.90 -57.48
CA ILE A 4 -5.15 -2.91 -56.46
C ILE A 4 -6.07 -3.00 -55.23
N PHE A 5 -7.36 -3.30 -55.43
CA PHE A 5 -8.33 -3.41 -54.34
C PHE A 5 -8.03 -4.57 -53.39
N THR A 6 -7.57 -5.71 -53.92
CA THR A 6 -7.18 -6.89 -53.14
C THR A 6 -5.93 -6.64 -52.30
N LEU A 7 -4.97 -5.86 -52.82
CA LEU A 7 -3.74 -5.52 -52.09
C LEU A 7 -4.03 -4.63 -50.87
N ILE A 8 -4.94 -3.65 -51.01
CA ILE A 8 -5.35 -2.76 -49.91
C ILE A 8 -6.08 -3.57 -48.82
N ALA A 9 -6.94 -4.52 -49.19
CA ALA A 9 -7.65 -5.36 -48.23
C ALA A 9 -6.71 -6.29 -47.42
N VAL A 10 -5.62 -6.77 -48.03
CA VAL A 10 -4.60 -7.58 -47.35
C VAL A 10 -3.72 -6.73 -46.42
N LEU A 11 -3.41 -5.48 -46.79
CA LEU A 11 -2.64 -4.57 -45.92
C LEU A 11 -3.41 -4.15 -44.66
N PHE A 12 -4.74 -4.00 -44.74
CA PHE A 12 -5.57 -3.70 -43.56
C PHE A 12 -5.78 -4.88 -42.61
N SER A 13 -5.58 -6.13 -43.07
CA SER A 13 -5.80 -7.32 -42.23
C SER A 13 -4.61 -7.67 -41.32
N ILE A 14 -3.44 -7.06 -41.54
CA ILE A 14 -2.21 -7.37 -40.77
C ILE A 14 -1.93 -6.32 -39.67
N THR A 15 -2.66 -5.20 -39.63
CA THR A 15 -2.39 -4.09 -38.68
C THR A 15 -3.15 -4.19 -37.36
N THR A 16 -4.07 -5.14 -37.19
CA THR A 16 -4.95 -5.22 -36.00
C THR A 16 -4.37 -5.98 -34.79
N PHE A 17 -3.20 -6.61 -34.90
CA PHE A 17 -2.62 -7.43 -33.81
C PHE A 17 -1.46 -6.79 -33.03
N ALA A 18 -1.13 -5.52 -33.28
CA ALA A 18 -0.05 -4.82 -32.58
C ALA A 18 -0.54 -3.88 -31.46
N ALA A 19 -1.77 -4.02 -30.98
CA ALA A 19 -2.21 -3.29 -29.80
C ALA A 19 -1.50 -3.88 -28.57
N PRO A 20 -0.69 -3.11 -27.83
CA PRO A 20 -0.10 -3.60 -26.58
C PRO A 20 -1.25 -4.04 -25.66
N GLY A 21 -1.20 -5.29 -25.20
CA GLY A 21 -2.22 -5.88 -24.34
C GLY A 21 -2.56 -4.97 -23.16
N PRO A 22 -3.80 -5.00 -22.65
CA PRO A 22 -4.24 -4.09 -21.59
C PRO A 22 -3.28 -4.19 -20.41
N ARG A 23 -2.65 -3.06 -20.06
CA ARG A 23 -1.75 -2.94 -18.92
C ARG A 23 -2.57 -3.03 -17.64
N THR A 24 -2.83 -4.25 -17.19
CA THR A 24 -3.64 -4.51 -16.00
C THR A 24 -2.86 -4.28 -14.73
N SER A 25 -3.55 -3.73 -13.74
CA SER A 25 -2.99 -3.47 -12.42
C SER A 25 -3.33 -4.59 -11.44
N LYS A 26 -2.62 -4.63 -10.33
CA LYS A 26 -2.76 -5.67 -9.31
C LYS A 26 -2.87 -5.03 -7.93
N ILE A 27 -3.77 -5.54 -7.09
CA ILE A 27 -3.80 -5.22 -5.66
C ILE A 27 -3.43 -6.50 -4.91
N ALA A 28 -2.38 -6.46 -4.12
CA ALA A 28 -2.03 -7.50 -3.17
C ALA A 28 -2.24 -6.97 -1.75
N ILE A 29 -2.92 -7.75 -0.92
CA ILE A 29 -3.21 -7.42 0.47
C ILE A 29 -2.66 -8.55 1.32
N SER A 30 -1.80 -8.22 2.28
CA SER A 30 -1.21 -9.15 3.21
C SER A 30 -1.62 -8.80 4.63
N SER A 31 -1.85 -9.81 5.46
CA SER A 31 -2.11 -9.65 6.88
C SER A 31 -1.22 -10.59 7.69
N ASN A 32 -0.58 -10.04 8.72
CA ASN A 32 0.17 -10.79 9.71
C ASN A 32 -0.64 -11.13 10.98
N ASP A 33 -1.92 -10.76 10.97
CA ASP A 33 -2.87 -11.01 12.05
C ASP A 33 -3.61 -12.34 11.82
N ARG A 34 -4.05 -12.97 12.91
CA ARG A 34 -4.87 -14.20 12.91
C ARG A 34 -6.37 -13.91 12.95
N ALA A 35 -6.77 -12.65 13.10
CA ALA A 35 -8.18 -12.26 13.07
C ALA A 35 -8.80 -12.50 11.68
N MET A 36 -10.11 -12.79 11.64
CA MET A 36 -10.83 -12.90 10.38
C MET A 36 -10.93 -11.51 9.73
N MET A 37 -10.46 -11.37 8.50
CA MET A 37 -10.50 -10.11 7.77
C MET A 37 -11.31 -10.25 6.49
N GLN A 38 -11.95 -9.14 6.10
CA GLN A 38 -12.69 -9.03 4.85
C GLN A 38 -12.31 -7.75 4.15
N VAL A 39 -12.14 -7.81 2.83
CA VAL A 39 -11.75 -6.68 2.00
C VAL A 39 -12.86 -6.39 1.01
N LYS A 40 -13.32 -5.15 0.99
CA LYS A 40 -14.30 -4.64 0.04
C LYS A 40 -13.58 -3.80 -0.99
N ILE A 41 -13.66 -4.21 -2.26
CA ILE A 41 -13.08 -3.48 -3.38
C ILE A 41 -14.20 -3.13 -4.34
N ASN A 42 -14.45 -1.84 -4.57
CA ASN A 42 -15.52 -1.33 -5.44
C ASN A 42 -16.91 -1.92 -5.16
N GLY A 43 -17.22 -2.22 -3.90
CA GLY A 43 -18.50 -2.82 -3.51
C GLY A 43 -18.47 -4.34 -3.32
N VAL A 44 -17.51 -5.05 -3.91
CA VAL A 44 -17.43 -6.51 -3.84
C VAL A 44 -16.63 -6.95 -2.61
N MET A 45 -17.16 -7.92 -1.87
CA MET A 45 -16.57 -8.42 -0.63
C MET A 45 -15.75 -9.70 -0.86
N TYR A 46 -14.54 -9.72 -0.33
CA TYR A 46 -13.61 -10.84 -0.38
C TYR A 46 -13.15 -11.21 1.03
N ASN A 47 -13.03 -12.51 1.30
CA ASN A 47 -12.44 -12.98 2.55
C ASN A 47 -10.91 -12.92 2.43
N LEU A 48 -10.27 -12.32 3.42
CA LEU A 48 -8.82 -12.25 3.55
C LEU A 48 -8.39 -13.27 4.59
N ASN A 49 -7.69 -14.31 4.13
CA ASN A 49 -7.02 -15.26 5.02
C ASN A 49 -5.69 -14.62 5.49
N ASN A 50 -4.57 -14.93 4.81
CA ASN A 50 -3.27 -14.31 5.09
C ASN A 50 -2.86 -13.36 3.97
N THR A 51 -3.23 -13.69 2.75
CA THR A 51 -2.89 -12.92 1.55
C THR A 51 -4.03 -13.02 0.57
N PHE A 52 -4.31 -11.91 -0.10
CA PHE A 52 -5.30 -11.81 -1.16
C PHE A 52 -4.68 -11.04 -2.31
N VAL A 53 -4.84 -11.55 -3.53
CA VAL A 53 -4.35 -10.89 -4.73
C VAL A 53 -5.51 -10.76 -5.69
N LEU A 54 -5.76 -9.53 -6.13
CA LEU A 54 -6.72 -9.20 -7.17
C LEU A 54 -5.94 -8.74 -8.40
N ASP A 55 -6.03 -9.55 -9.46
CA ASP A 55 -5.43 -9.26 -10.77
C ASP A 55 -6.46 -8.58 -11.70
N ASN A 56 -5.97 -8.12 -12.86
CA ASN A 56 -6.81 -7.56 -13.93
C ASN A 56 -7.62 -6.33 -13.53
N ILE A 57 -7.06 -5.50 -12.64
CA ILE A 57 -7.70 -4.27 -12.20
C ILE A 57 -7.50 -3.20 -13.29
N ARG A 58 -8.62 -2.59 -13.69
CA ARG A 58 -8.64 -1.48 -14.64
C ARG A 58 -7.98 -0.26 -14.01
N SER A 59 -7.31 0.58 -14.79
CA SER A 59 -6.85 1.88 -14.29
C SER A 59 -8.03 2.78 -13.90
N GLY A 60 -7.98 3.40 -12.73
CA GLY A 60 -9.04 4.27 -12.26
C GLY A 60 -9.08 4.43 -10.75
N ASN A 61 -10.13 5.09 -10.27
CA ASN A 61 -10.40 5.23 -8.84
C ASN A 61 -11.02 3.95 -8.30
N HIS A 62 -10.41 3.41 -7.26
CA HIS A 62 -10.89 2.23 -6.56
C HIS A 62 -11.10 2.53 -5.09
N SER A 63 -12.25 2.12 -4.57
CA SER A 63 -12.56 2.18 -3.15
C SER A 63 -12.17 0.86 -2.49
N ILE A 64 -11.38 0.96 -1.43
CA ILE A 64 -10.87 -0.17 -0.67
C ILE A 64 -11.25 0.03 0.79
N THR A 65 -12.07 -0.87 1.31
CA THR A 65 -12.44 -0.90 2.73
C THR A 65 -12.04 -2.24 3.31
N ILE A 66 -11.33 -2.23 4.43
CA ILE A 66 -10.86 -3.45 5.10
C ILE A 66 -11.54 -3.53 6.46
N TYR A 67 -12.21 -4.65 6.67
CA TYR A 67 -12.91 -5.01 7.88
C TYR A 67 -12.09 -6.05 8.64
N LYS A 68 -11.98 -5.87 9.95
CA LYS A 68 -11.39 -6.82 10.87
C LYS A 68 -12.48 -7.30 11.81
N THR A 69 -12.66 -8.61 11.91
CA THR A 69 -13.59 -9.22 12.87
C THR A 69 -12.78 -9.88 13.98
N GLU A 70 -12.89 -9.31 15.17
CA GLU A 70 -12.29 -9.86 16.38
C GLU A 70 -13.34 -10.67 17.14
N SER A 71 -12.95 -11.86 17.60
CA SER A 71 -13.78 -12.69 18.47
C SER A 71 -13.31 -12.50 19.90
N PHE A 72 -14.17 -11.97 20.76
CA PHE A 72 -13.90 -11.84 22.19
C PHE A 72 -14.90 -12.70 22.95
N GLY A 73 -14.47 -13.92 23.31
CA GLY A 73 -15.36 -14.97 23.80
C GLY A 73 -16.44 -15.30 22.76
N PHE A 74 -17.71 -15.20 23.16
CA PHE A 74 -18.87 -15.47 22.30
C PHE A 74 -19.28 -14.30 21.39
N ARG A 75 -18.72 -13.10 21.58
CA ARG A 75 -19.09 -11.91 20.80
C ARG A 75 -18.11 -11.70 19.66
N LYS A 76 -18.63 -11.48 18.45
CA LYS A 76 -17.86 -11.05 17.29
C LYS A 76 -18.07 -9.56 17.08
N LYS A 77 -16.98 -8.79 17.02
CA LYS A 77 -17.02 -7.36 16.70
C LYS A 77 -16.28 -7.12 15.39
N THR A 78 -17.01 -6.60 14.40
CA THR A 78 -16.43 -6.19 13.13
C THR A 78 -16.13 -4.69 13.18
N GLN A 79 -14.90 -4.31 12.85
CA GLN A 79 -14.44 -2.93 12.81
C GLN A 79 -13.77 -2.63 11.46
N VAL A 80 -13.91 -1.40 10.98
CA VAL A 80 -13.19 -0.92 9.80
C VAL A 80 -11.80 -0.48 10.24
N ILE A 81 -10.77 -1.11 9.70
CA ILE A 81 -9.36 -0.77 9.99
C ILE A 81 -8.73 0.09 8.90
N TYR A 82 -9.32 0.10 7.71
CA TYR A 82 -8.88 0.92 6.59
C TYR A 82 -10.05 1.25 5.69
N ASN A 83 -10.14 2.50 5.27
CA ASN A 83 -11.11 2.94 4.27
C ASN A 83 -10.47 4.06 3.45
N SER A 84 -10.25 3.83 2.17
CA SER A 84 -9.68 4.83 1.29
C SER A 84 -10.14 4.61 -0.14
N THR A 85 -10.14 5.70 -0.90
CA THR A 85 -10.29 5.67 -2.34
C THR A 85 -8.98 6.13 -2.94
N MET A 86 -8.42 5.35 -3.87
CA MET A 86 -7.15 5.69 -4.51
C MET A 86 -7.19 5.46 -6.01
N PHE A 87 -6.47 6.29 -6.74
CA PHE A 87 -6.27 6.12 -8.18
C PHE A 87 -5.16 5.09 -8.43
N ILE A 88 -5.47 4.07 -9.21
CA ILE A 88 -4.54 3.02 -9.61
C ILE A 88 -4.19 3.24 -11.08
N ASN A 89 -2.92 3.53 -11.37
CA ASN A 89 -2.44 3.65 -12.75
C ASN A 89 -2.41 2.28 -13.44
N ALA A 90 -2.38 2.26 -14.77
CA ALA A 90 -2.19 1.04 -15.54
C ALA A 90 -0.82 0.39 -15.26
N ALA A 91 -0.77 -0.95 -15.17
CA ALA A 91 0.42 -1.73 -14.79
C ALA A 91 1.04 -1.31 -13.43
N GLN A 92 0.21 -0.87 -12.48
CA GLN A 92 0.63 -0.57 -11.12
C GLN A 92 0.35 -1.76 -10.20
N LEU A 93 1.30 -2.09 -9.33
CA LEU A 93 1.11 -2.99 -8.20
C LEU A 93 0.84 -2.15 -6.95
N VAL A 94 -0.26 -2.44 -6.26
CA VAL A 94 -0.58 -1.86 -4.96
C VAL A 94 -0.46 -2.96 -3.91
N ASN A 95 0.48 -2.81 -2.97
CA ASN A 95 0.68 -3.70 -1.85
C ASN A 95 0.12 -3.06 -0.58
N ILE A 96 -0.83 -3.72 0.07
CA ILE A 96 -1.44 -3.29 1.33
C ILE A 96 -1.02 -4.27 2.41
N ASP A 97 -0.14 -3.82 3.30
CA ASP A 97 0.37 -4.62 4.41
C ASP A 97 -0.36 -4.25 5.69
N ILE A 98 -1.03 -5.22 6.30
CA ILE A 98 -1.74 -5.07 7.57
C ILE A 98 -0.90 -5.74 8.67
N ASN A 99 -0.50 -4.96 9.66
CA ASN A 99 0.21 -5.50 10.81
C ASN A 99 -0.75 -6.03 11.88
N ARG A 100 -0.21 -6.72 12.89
CA ARG A 100 -0.99 -7.27 14.01
C ARG A 100 -1.67 -6.20 14.88
N SER A 101 -1.16 -4.97 14.89
CA SER A 101 -1.77 -3.85 15.62
C SER A 101 -2.89 -3.17 14.82
N GLY A 102 -3.24 -3.67 13.63
CA GLY A 102 -4.24 -3.06 12.75
C GLY A 102 -3.76 -1.84 11.97
N LYS A 103 -2.47 -1.49 12.04
CA LYS A 103 -1.87 -0.46 11.18
C LYS A 103 -1.77 -1.01 9.76
N VAL A 104 -2.25 -0.21 8.83
CA VAL A 104 -2.24 -0.52 7.39
C VAL A 104 -1.20 0.35 6.70
N VAL A 105 -0.32 -0.28 5.94
CA VAL A 105 0.71 0.38 5.14
C VAL A 105 0.42 0.10 3.67
N VAL A 106 0.29 1.14 2.87
CA VAL A 106 0.04 1.02 1.43
C VAL A 106 1.29 1.42 0.67
N LYS A 107 1.77 0.53 -0.20
CA LYS A 107 2.93 0.76 -1.07
C LYS A 107 2.48 0.59 -2.51
N THR A 108 2.89 1.51 -3.37
CA THR A 108 2.61 1.42 -4.80
C THR A 108 3.93 1.24 -5.54
N THR A 109 3.95 0.31 -6.49
CA THR A 109 5.09 0.10 -7.38
C THR A 109 4.58 0.19 -8.81
N SER A 110 5.11 1.14 -9.57
CA SER A 110 4.85 1.27 -10.99
C SER A 110 6.11 0.88 -11.75
N ASN A 111 5.96 0.12 -12.84
CA ASN A 111 7.08 -0.23 -13.73
C ASN A 111 7.68 0.99 -14.47
N TYR A 112 7.19 2.21 -14.21
CA TYR A 112 7.71 3.46 -14.74
C TYR A 112 8.69 4.16 -13.80
N ALA A 113 9.04 3.56 -12.66
CA ALA A 113 9.96 4.15 -11.69
C ALA A 113 11.44 3.87 -12.05
N PHE A 114 11.86 4.19 -13.27
CA PHE A 114 13.27 4.39 -13.63
C PHE A 114 13.55 5.80 -14.17
N ASP A 115 12.66 6.76 -13.94
CA ASP A 115 12.88 8.16 -14.34
C ASP A 115 12.99 9.10 -13.14
N ARG A 116 14.25 9.42 -12.82
CA ARG A 116 14.73 10.74 -12.42
C ARG A 116 13.72 11.69 -11.74
N ASN A 117 13.40 11.45 -10.47
CA ASN A 117 13.34 12.55 -9.50
C ASN A 117 13.38 12.07 -8.05
N SER A 118 14.41 11.30 -7.71
CA SER A 118 14.81 11.05 -6.32
C SER A 118 15.46 12.31 -5.74
N ARG A 119 14.67 13.35 -5.49
CA ARG A 119 15.12 14.58 -4.81
C ARG A 119 14.18 15.11 -3.72
N ASN A 120 13.15 14.36 -3.32
CA ASN A 120 12.33 14.72 -2.15
C ASN A 120 12.47 13.74 -0.98
N ASN A 121 13.58 12.98 -0.92
CA ASN A 121 13.95 12.16 0.24
C ASN A 121 15.10 12.82 1.03
N ARG A 122 14.86 14.06 1.48
CA ARG A 122 15.68 14.73 2.51
C ARG A 122 14.74 15.20 3.60
N GLY A 123 14.72 14.46 4.70
CA GLY A 123 13.93 14.83 5.86
C GLY A 123 13.69 13.70 6.85
N ASN A 124 14.61 12.73 6.95
CA ASN A 124 14.69 11.89 8.13
C ASN A 124 16.13 11.95 8.63
N ASP A 125 16.45 13.00 9.37
CA ASP A 125 17.54 13.00 10.33
C ASP A 125 17.02 13.65 11.60
N GLY A 126 16.91 12.84 12.65
CA GLY A 126 16.39 13.25 13.94
C GLY A 126 17.25 14.32 14.60
N ARG A 127 16.57 15.33 15.14
CA ARG A 127 17.05 16.15 16.25
C ARG A 127 15.88 16.44 17.17
N TYR A 128 15.52 15.44 17.96
CA TYR A 128 15.08 15.73 19.33
C TYR A 128 16.35 15.76 20.16
N ASP A 129 17.03 16.91 20.12
CA ASP A 129 18.01 17.27 21.13
C ASP A 129 17.24 17.38 22.45
N ASN A 130 17.27 16.29 23.21
CA ASN A 130 16.95 16.28 24.62
C ASN A 130 18.04 17.10 25.32
N ASP A 131 17.85 18.42 25.39
CA ASP A 131 18.54 19.29 26.34
C ASP A 131 18.08 18.93 27.76
N ARG A 132 18.64 17.84 28.28
CA ARG A 132 18.68 17.50 29.71
C ARG A 132 20.03 16.90 30.05
N ASN A 133 21.06 17.72 29.88
CA ASN A 133 22.31 17.55 30.59
C ASN A 133 22.84 18.94 30.93
N ASP A 134 22.31 19.51 32.00
CA ASP A 134 22.99 20.57 32.70
C ASP A 134 22.91 20.31 34.22
N ARG A 135 24.10 20.03 34.76
CA ARG A 135 24.49 20.11 36.18
C ARG A 135 24.19 18.92 37.09
N ASN A 136 25.04 17.92 36.90
CA ASN A 136 25.84 17.41 38.01
C ASN A 136 26.59 18.59 38.68
N ASN A 137 26.28 18.95 39.92
CA ASN A 137 27.35 19.27 40.86
C ASN A 137 26.91 19.03 42.32
N ASN A 138 27.53 17.99 42.88
CA ASN A 138 27.74 17.72 44.29
C ASN A 138 27.70 18.97 45.19
N GLY A 139 26.76 18.96 46.14
CA GLY A 139 26.70 19.91 47.24
C GLY A 139 26.00 19.34 48.48
N ARG A 140 26.07 18.01 48.69
CA ARG A 140 25.66 17.40 49.97
C ARG A 140 26.85 17.44 50.93
N ASN A 141 26.94 18.57 51.61
CA ASN A 141 27.78 18.81 52.76
C ASN A 141 27.34 17.89 53.91
N ASN A 142 28.03 16.75 54.06
CA ASN A 142 28.02 15.95 55.28
C ASN A 142 29.34 16.20 56.01
N ASN A 143 29.34 17.10 57.01
CA ASN A 143 30.32 17.01 58.08
C ASN A 143 29.76 17.62 59.38
N TYR A 144 28.96 16.83 60.10
CA TYR A 144 28.83 16.97 61.55
C TYR A 144 30.06 16.34 62.19
N GLY A 145 31.11 17.15 62.36
CA GLY A 145 32.26 16.81 63.19
C GLY A 145 31.89 16.96 64.66
N ARG A 146 31.93 15.83 65.39
CA ARG A 146 32.17 15.80 66.83
C ARG A 146 33.64 16.15 67.08
N TYR A 147 33.90 17.08 68.00
CA TYR A 147 34.82 16.96 69.15
C TYR A 147 34.54 18.13 70.08
#